data_AF-A0A5E4J3X9-F1
#
_entry.id   AF-A0A5E4J3X9-F1
#
_cell.length_a   1.000
_cell.length_b   1.000
_cell.length_c   1.000
_cell.angle_alpha   90.00
_cell.angle_beta   90.00
_cell.angle_gamma   90.00
#
_symmetry.space_group_name_H-M   'P 1'
#
loop_
_entity.id
_entity.type
_entity.pdbx_description
1 polymer ?
#
loop_
_entity_poly.entity_id
_entity_poly.type
_entity_poly.pdbx_seq_one_letter_code
_entity_poly.pdbx_strand_id
1 'polypeptide(L)' 'MIKPKLEGDKLSLPMNIMQKAGLVDGDEVEVRLEEGNVAIKSLINMARFKKELSGCIEGSNFDPLLVKKIWKA' A
#
# COMPACT_ATOMS: atom_id res chain seq x y z
N MET A 1 -2.36 -16.97 -12.31
CA MET A 1 -1.75 -15.80 -12.96
C MET A 1 -2.84 -14.83 -13.35
N ILE A 2 -2.79 -13.61 -12.82
CA ILE A 2 -3.71 -12.54 -13.24
C ILE A 2 -3.00 -11.80 -14.38
N LYS A 3 -3.64 -11.69 -15.55
CA LYS A 3 -3.07 -11.01 -16.71
C LYS A 3 -3.54 -9.54 -16.72
N PRO A 4 -2.65 -8.55 -16.55
CA PRO A 4 -3.03 -7.17 -16.74
C PRO A 4 -3.39 -6.92 -18.21
N LYS A 5 -4.33 -6.01 -18.46
CA LYS A 5 -4.77 -5.64 -19.80
C LYS A 5 -4.01 -4.39 -20.23
N LEU A 6 -3.40 -4.43 -21.41
CA LEU A 6 -2.74 -3.28 -22.01
C LEU A 6 -3.76 -2.54 -22.89
N GLU A 7 -4.00 -1.27 -22.60
CA GLU A 7 -4.87 -0.39 -23.38
C GLU A 7 -4.04 0.79 -23.90
N GLY A 8 -3.54 0.65 -25.14
CA GLY A 8 -2.55 1.57 -25.70
C GLY A 8 -1.24 1.51 -24.90
N ASP A 9 -0.82 2.65 -24.37
CA ASP A 9 0.40 2.78 -23.55
C ASP A 9 0.12 2.65 -22.04
N LYS A 10 -1.12 2.30 -21.65
CA LYS A 10 -1.53 2.17 -20.26
C LYS A 10 -1.70 0.71 -19.87
N LEU A 11 -1.12 0.32 -18.74
CA LEU A 11 -1.32 -0.99 -18.13
C LEU A 11 -2.37 -0.88 -17.03
N SER A 12 -3.55 -1.47 -17.24
CA SER A 12 -4.59 -1.51 -16.22
C SER A 12 -4.24 -2.56 -15.16
N LEU A 13 -4.05 -2.10 -13.92
CA LEU A 13 -3.85 -2.97 -12.77
C LEU A 13 -5.20 -3.43 -12.21
N PRO A 14 -5.43 -4.74 -12.09
CA PRO A 14 -6.61 -5.27 -11.43
C PRO A 14 -6.72 -4.80 -9.98
N MET A 15 -7.94 -4.44 -9.55
CA MET A 15 -8.21 -3.87 -8.22
C MET A 15 -7.72 -4.75 -7.06
N ASN A 16 -7.79 -6.07 -7.23
CA ASN A 16 -7.30 -7.02 -6.23
C ASN A 16 -5.77 -7.01 -6.07
N ILE A 17 -5.01 -6.63 -7.11
CA ILE A 17 -3.56 -6.45 -7.04
C ILE A 17 -3.25 -5.12 -6.33
N MET A 18 -3.95 -4.05 -6.71
CA MET A 18 -3.79 -2.73 -6.06
C MET A 18 -4.06 -2.81 -4.56
N GLN A 19 -5.16 -3.44 -4.14
CA GLN A 19 -5.50 -3.61 -2.72
C GLN A 19 -4.45 -4.42 -1.95
N LYS A 20 -3.93 -5.51 -2.53
CA LYS A 20 -2.85 -6.29 -1.91
C LYS A 20 -1.56 -5.50 -1.77
N ALA A 21 -1.29 -4.59 -2.69
CA ALA A 21 -0.15 -3.68 -2.65
C ALA A 21 -0.40 -2.43 -1.79
N GLY A 22 -1.61 -2.25 -1.25
CA GLY A 22 -2.00 -1.07 -0.48
C GLY A 22 -2.05 0.21 -1.31
N LEU A 23 -2.30 0.10 -2.62
CA LEU A 23 -2.38 1.22 -3.55
C LEU A 23 -3.83 1.67 -3.72
N VAL A 24 -4.02 2.99 -3.77
CA VAL A 24 -5.30 3.63 -4.12
C VAL A 24 -5.15 4.56 -5.32
N ASP A 25 -6.27 4.93 -5.94
CA ASP A 25 -6.27 5.88 -7.04
C ASP A 25 -5.68 7.22 -6.59
N GLY A 26 -4.72 7.72 -7.37
CA GLY A 26 -3.99 8.96 -7.08
C GLY A 26 -2.70 8.79 -6.26
N ASP A 27 -2.35 7.56 -5.87
CA ASP A 27 -1.05 7.31 -5.26
C ASP A 27 0.11 7.51 -6.24
N GLU A 28 1.16 8.18 -5.78
CA GLU A 28 2.44 8.18 -6.47
C GLU A 28 3.16 6.85 -6.23
N VAL A 29 3.70 6.28 -7.31
CA VAL A 29 4.41 5.01 -7.28
C VAL A 29 5.75 5.12 -7.98
N GLU A 30 6.71 4.35 -7.51
CA GLU A 30 7.98 4.15 -8.18
C GLU A 30 7.85 2.98 -9.15
N VAL A 31 8.23 3.21 -10.41
CA VAL A 31 8.23 2.19 -11.46
C VAL A 31 9.67 1.91 -11.86
N ARG A 32 10.10 0.65 -11.74
CA ARG A 32 11.44 0.18 -12.14
C ARG A 32 11.34 -1.02 -13.05
N LEU A 33 12.34 -1.17 -13.92
CA LEU A 33 12.55 -2.41 -14.68
C LEU A 33 13.57 -3.27 -13.92
N GLU A 34 13.13 -4.41 -13.40
CA GLU A 34 13.97 -5.36 -12.66
C GLU A 34 13.89 -6.71 -13.39
N GLU A 35 15.01 -7.17 -13.97
CA GLU A 35 15.14 -8.50 -14.60
C GLU A 35 14.05 -8.83 -15.64
N GLY A 36 13.69 -7.86 -16.49
CA GLY A 36 12.64 -8.01 -17.50
C GLY A 36 11.20 -7.93 -16.97
N ASN A 37 11.04 -7.67 -15.67
CA ASN A 37 9.76 -7.39 -15.04
C ASN A 37 9.62 -5.90 -14.72
N VAL A 38 8.39 -5.40 -14.77
CA VAL A 38 8.06 -4.06 -14.28
C VAL A 38 7.70 -4.17 -12.79
N ALA A 39 8.56 -3.65 -11.94
CA ALA A 39 8.33 -3.55 -10.50
C ALA A 39 7.66 -2.22 -10.18
N ILE A 40 6.51 -2.27 -9.51
CA ILE A 40 5.78 -1.09 -9.04
C ILE A 40 5.85 -1.12 -7.51
N LYS A 41 6.49 -0.10 -6.92
CA LYS A 41 6.62 0.06 -5.48
C LYS A 41 5.85 1.29 -5.05
N SER A 42 5.07 1.14 -3.99
CA SER A 42 4.41 2.29 -3.40
C SER A 42 5.45 3.25 -2.82
N LEU A 43 5.30 4.55 -3.10
CA LEU A 43 6.13 5.60 -2.50
C LEU A 43 5.65 5.98 -1.10
N ILE A 44 4.96 5.06 -0.38
CA ILE A 44 4.48 5.30 0.98
C ILE A 44 5.60 5.94 1.79
N ASN A 45 5.41 7.22 2.06
CA ASN A 45 6.24 7.95 2.99
C ASN A 45 5.92 7.35 4.36
N MET A 46 6.86 6.60 4.93
CA MET A 46 6.73 6.04 6.28
C MET A 46 6.29 7.09 7.31
N ALA A 47 6.60 8.37 7.11
CA ALA A 47 6.12 9.46 7.94
C ALA A 47 4.61 9.74 7.76
N ARG A 48 4.07 9.66 6.53
CA ARG A 48 2.63 9.76 6.26
C ARG A 48 1.87 8.59 6.87
N PHE A 49 2.38 7.36 6.68
CA PHE A 49 1.81 6.16 7.30
C PHE A 49 1.77 6.26 8.83
N LYS A 50 2.87 6.72 9.45
CA LYS A 50 2.92 6.99 10.90
C LYS A 50 1.95 8.09 11.33
N LYS A 51 1.81 9.16 10.55
CA LYS A 51 0.90 10.28 10.82
C LYS A 51 -0.58 9.85 10.76
N GLU A 52 -0.94 9.05 9.77
CA GLU A 52 -2.29 8.49 9.63
C GLU A 52 -2.61 7.51 10.78
N LEU A 53 -1.64 6.69 11.19
CA LEU A 53 -1.77 5.83 12.38
C LEU A 53 -1.95 6.64 13.67
N SER A 54 -1.25 7.78 13.83
CA SER A 54 -1.42 8.63 15.01
C SER A 54 -2.80 9.29 15.08
N GLY A 55 -3.44 9.53 13.94
CA GLY A 55 -4.81 10.06 13.89
C GLY A 55 -5.87 9.13 14.49
N CYS A 56 -5.61 7.81 14.54
CA CYS A 56 -6.49 6.85 15.20
C CYS A 56 -6.39 6.86 16.75
N ILE A 57 -5.51 7.68 17.34
CA ILE A 57 -5.29 7.75 18.79
C ILE A 57 -5.96 8.99 19.41
N GLU A 58 -6.50 9.92 18.61
CA GLU A 58 -7.24 11.08 19.13
C GLU A 58 -8.62 10.64 19.68
N GLY A 59 -8.61 10.13 20.92
CA GLY A 59 -9.82 9.80 21.70
C GLY A 59 -9.85 8.39 22.30
N SER A 60 -8.88 7.53 21.98
CA SER A 60 -8.84 6.19 22.56
C SER A 60 -7.97 6.20 23.83
N ASN A 61 -8.58 5.92 24.99
CA ASN A 61 -7.88 5.56 26.24
C ASN A 61 -7.17 4.18 26.14
N PHE A 62 -6.98 3.65 24.93
CA PHE A 62 -6.47 2.32 24.70
C PHE A 62 -4.94 2.37 24.65
N ASP A 63 -4.30 1.63 25.56
CA ASP A 63 -2.85 1.54 25.61
C ASP A 63 -2.31 0.96 24.29
N PRO A 64 -1.49 1.72 23.52
CA PRO A 64 -0.91 1.26 22.27
C PRO A 64 -0.11 -0.05 22.38
N LEU A 65 0.41 -0.38 23.58
CA LEU A 65 1.13 -1.64 23.83
C LEU A 65 0.20 -2.85 23.96
N LEU A 66 -1.09 -2.66 24.26
CA LEU A 66 -2.09 -3.73 24.23
C LEU A 66 -2.43 -4.15 22.79
N VAL A 67 -2.42 -3.20 21.84
CA VAL A 67 -2.64 -3.49 20.42
C VAL A 67 -1.58 -4.43 19.87
N LYS A 68 -0.32 -4.30 20.31
CA LYS A 68 0.76 -5.25 19.98
C LYS A 68 0.45 -6.70 20.35
N LYS A 69 -0.43 -6.96 21.33
CA LYS A 69 -0.85 -8.34 21.70
C LYS A 69 -1.78 -8.97 20.66
N ILE A 70 -2.57 -8.17 19.94
CA ILE A 70 -3.49 -8.64 18.89
C ILE A 70 -2.70 -9.23 17.70
N TRP A 71 -1.50 -8.72 17.46
CA TRP A 71 -0.65 -9.11 16.32
C TRP A 71 0.39 -10.19 16.67
N LYS A 72 0.37 -10.74 17.90
CA LYS A 72 1.14 -11.94 18.28
C LYS A 72 0.32 -13.21 18.01
N ALA A 73 -0.10 -13.39 16.76
CA ALA A 73 -0.61 -14.65 16.23
C ALA A 73 0.46 -15.30 15.35
#